data_AF-A0A2V7ABK4-F1
#
_entry.id   AF-A0A2V7ABK4-F1
#
_cell.length_a   1.000
_cell.length_b   1.000
_cell.length_c   1.000
_cell.angle_alpha   90.00
_cell.angle_beta   90.00
_cell.angle_gamma   90.00
#
_symmetry.space_group_name_H-M   'P 1'
#
loop_
_entity.id
_entity.type
_entity.pdbx_description
1 polymer ?
#
loop_
_entity_poly.entity_id
_entity_poly.type
_entity_poly.pdbx_seq_one_letter_code
_entity_poly.pdbx_strand_id
1 'polypeptide(L)'
;QIARLIKANVGLEVAFADMQGWDTHVGQGAEQGRLALRLRDFGGALAAFAQDLGDRMADVVVLTMSEFGRTVAENGNRGTDHGHATAMLALGGPVRGGRVYGRWPGLARAGLFEARDLPVT
;
A
#
# COMPACT_ATOMS: atom_id res chain seq x y z
N GLN A 1 5.89 -17.23 4.09
CA GLN A 1 5.77 -18.14 5.26
C GLN A 1 4.35 -18.16 5.82
N ILE A 2 3.68 -17.01 5.93
CA ILE A 2 2.27 -16.90 6.36
C ILE A 2 1.33 -17.86 5.60
N ALA A 3 1.42 -17.91 4.26
CA ALA A 3 0.57 -18.82 3.47
C ALA A 3 0.73 -20.30 3.86
N ARG A 4 1.92 -20.73 4.30
CA ARG A 4 2.13 -22.09 4.81
C ARG A 4 1.43 -22.32 6.14
N LEU A 5 1.44 -21.33 7.04
CA LEU A 5 0.75 -21.40 8.33
C LEU A 5 -0.78 -21.46 8.14
N ILE A 6 -1.31 -20.63 7.23
CA ILE A 6 -2.73 -20.68 6.83
C ILE A 6 -3.08 -22.07 6.28
N LYS A 7 -2.28 -22.59 5.33
CA LYS A 7 -2.51 -23.92 4.74
C LYS A 7 -2.38 -25.07 5.75
N ALA A 8 -1.51 -24.93 6.75
CA ALA A 8 -1.34 -25.90 7.82
C ALA A 8 -2.48 -25.89 8.85
N ASN A 9 -3.37 -24.90 8.80
CA ASN A 9 -4.54 -24.78 9.68
C ASN A 9 -4.20 -24.87 11.18
N VAL A 10 -3.13 -24.16 11.59
CA VAL A 10 -2.63 -24.17 12.97
C VAL A 10 -3.37 -23.19 13.90
N GLY A 11 -4.53 -22.67 13.48
CA GLY A 11 -5.26 -21.65 14.22
C GLY A 11 -4.67 -20.23 14.10
N LEU A 12 -4.10 -19.89 12.94
CA LEU A 12 -3.59 -18.54 12.70
C LEU A 12 -4.74 -17.54 12.56
N GLU A 13 -4.81 -16.56 13.46
CA GLU A 13 -5.83 -15.50 13.41
C GLU A 13 -5.29 -14.20 12.79
N VAL A 14 -4.07 -13.79 13.16
CA VAL A 14 -3.42 -12.56 12.69
C VAL A 14 -1.95 -12.82 12.43
N ALA A 15 -1.42 -12.25 11.35
CA ALA A 15 0.00 -12.27 11.03
C ALA A 15 0.44 -10.92 10.47
N PHE A 16 1.71 -10.57 10.69
CA PHE A 16 2.33 -9.36 10.14
C PHE A 16 3.48 -9.74 9.22
N ALA A 17 3.65 -8.95 8.16
CA ALA A 17 4.81 -9.00 7.29
C ALA A 17 5.26 -7.57 7.01
N ASP A 18 6.56 -7.35 7.05
CA ASP A 18 7.18 -6.06 6.74
C ASP A 18 7.84 -6.10 5.36
N MET A 19 7.77 -4.98 4.66
CA MET A 19 8.49 -4.75 3.40
C MET A 19 9.12 -3.37 3.48
N GLN A 20 10.45 -3.32 3.41
CA GLN A 20 11.20 -2.07 3.58
C GLN A 20 11.53 -1.41 2.24
N GLY A 21 12.14 -0.22 2.30
CA GLY A 21 12.67 0.49 1.14
C GLY A 21 11.71 1.49 0.49
N TRP A 22 10.74 2.00 1.26
CA TRP A 22 9.76 3.00 0.83
C TRP A 22 10.24 4.45 1.01
N ASP A 23 11.11 4.68 2.00
CA ASP A 23 11.62 6.01 2.35
C ASP A 23 12.69 6.47 1.35
N THR A 24 12.23 7.18 0.33
CA THR A 24 13.06 7.65 -0.79
C THR A 24 12.76 9.12 -1.06
N HIS A 25 13.70 10.01 -0.83
CA HIS A 25 13.49 11.46 -1.03
C HIS A 25 14.01 11.98 -2.37
N VAL A 26 14.71 11.12 -3.11
CA VAL A 26 15.39 11.42 -4.38
C VAL A 26 15.43 10.18 -5.24
N GLY A 27 15.58 10.35 -6.56
CA GLY A 27 15.81 9.23 -7.47
C GLY A 27 14.68 8.19 -7.45
N GLN A 28 13.46 8.61 -7.09
CA GLN A 28 12.26 7.76 -7.12
C GLN A 28 12.00 7.26 -8.53
N GLY A 29 12.32 8.11 -9.52
CA GLY A 29 12.14 7.92 -10.95
C GLY A 29 10.68 7.71 -11.35
N ALA A 30 10.41 7.79 -12.65
CA ALA A 30 9.11 7.45 -13.20
C ALA A 30 8.96 5.90 -13.22
N GLU A 31 8.50 5.34 -14.33
CA GLU A 31 8.10 3.93 -14.43
C GLU A 31 9.22 2.89 -14.21
N GLN A 32 10.48 3.27 -14.38
CA GLN A 32 11.65 2.40 -14.16
C GLN A 32 12.47 2.80 -12.92
N GLY A 33 11.97 3.74 -12.12
CA GLY A 33 12.66 4.23 -10.93
C GLY A 33 12.52 3.33 -9.71
N ARG A 34 13.29 3.64 -8.66
CA ARG A 34 13.33 2.84 -7.41
C ARG A 34 11.95 2.65 -6.77
N LEU A 35 11.12 3.69 -6.79
CA LEU A 35 9.78 3.62 -6.20
C LEU A 35 8.85 2.75 -7.06
N ALA A 36 8.87 2.92 -8.38
CA ALA A 36 8.06 2.11 -9.29
C ALA A 36 8.44 0.63 -9.26
N LEU A 37 9.73 0.30 -9.16
CA LEU A 37 10.20 -1.07 -8.98
C LEU A 37 9.73 -1.65 -7.64
N ARG A 38 9.80 -0.87 -6.55
CA ARG A 38 9.29 -1.32 -5.23
C ARG A 38 7.78 -1.57 -5.25
N LEU A 39 7.01 -0.73 -5.92
CA LEU A 39 5.57 -0.92 -6.11
C LEU A 39 5.26 -2.17 -6.95
N ARG A 40 6.08 -2.46 -7.98
CA ARG A 40 5.96 -3.67 -8.79
C ARG A 40 6.22 -4.93 -7.97
N ASP A 41 7.30 -4.93 -7.19
CA ASP A 41 7.63 -6.05 -6.29
C ASP A 41 6.53 -6.28 -5.26
N PHE A 42 5.99 -5.20 -4.70
CA PHE A 42 4.90 -5.26 -3.73
C PHE A 42 3.62 -5.85 -4.33
N GLY A 43 3.20 -5.34 -5.50
CA GLY A 43 2.04 -5.89 -6.21
C GLY A 43 2.24 -7.35 -6.61
N GLY A 44 3.45 -7.71 -7.05
CA GLY A 44 3.82 -9.09 -7.36
C GLY A 44 3.78 -10.01 -6.14
N ALA A 45 4.24 -9.54 -4.98
CA ALA A 45 4.17 -10.30 -3.73
C ALA A 45 2.73 -10.57 -3.28
N LEU A 46 1.84 -9.56 -3.38
CA LEU A 46 0.41 -9.73 -3.09
C LEU A 46 -0.26 -10.71 -4.05
N ALA A 47 0.05 -10.60 -5.35
CA ALA A 47 -0.48 -11.51 -6.37
C ALA A 47 0.00 -12.96 -6.13
N ALA A 48 1.30 -13.15 -5.86
CA ALA A 48 1.86 -14.46 -5.57
C ALA A 48 1.28 -15.07 -4.28
N PHE A 49 1.05 -14.25 -3.24
CA PHE A 49 0.40 -14.69 -2.01
C PHE A 49 -1.03 -15.16 -2.25
N ALA A 50 -1.83 -14.39 -2.99
CA ALA A 50 -3.20 -14.76 -3.35
C ALA A 50 -3.22 -16.05 -4.19
N GLN A 51 -2.31 -16.17 -5.17
CA GLN A 51 -2.17 -17.36 -6.00
C GLN A 51 -1.77 -18.61 -5.18
N ASP A 52 -0.85 -18.48 -4.21
CA ASP A 52 -0.40 -19.60 -3.36
C ASP A 52 -1.49 -20.11 -2.40
N LEU A 53 -2.42 -19.23 -2.02
CA LEU A 53 -3.59 -19.60 -1.19
C LEU A 53 -4.72 -20.24 -2.01
N GLY A 54 -4.89 -19.82 -3.27
CA GLY A 54 -5.99 -20.29 -4.11
C GLY A 54 -7.35 -20.07 -3.44
N ASP A 55 -8.18 -21.11 -3.38
CA ASP A 55 -9.51 -21.06 -2.79
C ASP A 55 -9.52 -20.60 -1.32
N ARG A 56 -8.43 -20.80 -0.58
CA ARG A 56 -8.32 -20.33 0.82
C ARG A 56 -8.30 -18.81 0.97
N MET A 57 -8.06 -18.06 -0.11
CA MET A 57 -8.16 -16.60 -0.08
C MET A 57 -9.60 -16.14 0.25
N ALA A 58 -10.61 -17.00 0.08
CA ALA A 58 -11.99 -16.75 0.47
C ALA A 58 -12.14 -16.42 1.97
N ASP A 59 -11.25 -16.93 2.82
CA ASP A 59 -11.30 -16.79 4.28
C ASP A 59 -10.23 -15.81 4.82
N VAL A 60 -9.48 -15.16 3.95
CA VAL A 60 -8.34 -14.31 4.31
C VAL A 60 -8.63 -12.86 3.95
N VAL A 61 -8.26 -11.94 4.83
CA VAL A 61 -8.19 -10.50 4.55
C VAL A 61 -6.74 -10.05 4.71
N VAL A 62 -6.21 -9.35 3.71
CA VAL A 62 -4.93 -8.64 3.79
C VAL A 62 -5.21 -7.16 3.81
N LEU A 63 -4.64 -6.48 4.80
CA LEU A 63 -4.63 -5.02 4.92
C LEU A 63 -3.19 -4.53 4.83
N THR A 64 -2.98 -3.45 4.08
CA THR A 64 -1.68 -2.80 3.98
C THR A 64 -1.67 -1.57 4.87
N MET A 65 -0.54 -1.30 5.52
CA MET A 65 -0.36 -0.15 6.40
C MET A 65 0.96 0.54 6.08
N SER A 66 1.04 1.84 6.29
CA SER A 66 2.25 2.64 6.11
C SER A 66 2.34 3.66 7.25
N GLU A 67 3.55 4.00 7.66
CA GLU A 67 3.81 5.01 8.69
C GLU A 67 3.70 6.44 8.15
N PHE A 68 3.88 6.63 6.84
CA PHE A 68 3.77 7.92 6.17
C PHE A 68 3.04 7.82 4.82
N GLY A 69 2.52 8.96 4.37
CA GLY A 69 2.14 9.23 2.99
C GLY A 69 3.24 9.95 2.21
N ARG A 70 2.90 10.47 1.03
CA ARG A 70 3.81 11.28 0.22
C ARG A 70 3.17 12.61 -0.14
N THR A 71 4.00 13.63 -0.20
CA THR A 71 3.63 14.91 -0.82
C THR A 71 3.25 14.72 -2.29
N VAL A 72 2.26 15.50 -2.74
CA VAL A 72 1.79 15.50 -4.13
C VAL A 72 2.77 16.25 -5.03
N ALA A 73 3.36 17.33 -4.50
CA ALA A 73 4.34 18.13 -5.22
C ALA A 73 5.75 17.56 -5.08
N GLU A 74 6.56 17.71 -6.13
CA GLU A 74 7.98 17.41 -6.11
C GLU A 74 8.72 18.34 -5.10
N ASN A 75 9.68 17.78 -4.37
CA ASN A 75 10.58 18.52 -3.48
C ASN A 75 11.77 19.12 -4.25
N GLY A 76 12.59 19.92 -3.58
CA GLY A 76 13.75 20.58 -4.22
C GLY A 76 14.84 19.64 -4.74
N ASN A 77 14.77 18.35 -4.40
CA ASN A 77 15.76 17.34 -4.80
C ASN A 77 15.26 16.41 -5.92
N ARG A 78 14.17 16.76 -6.59
CA ARG A 78 13.54 15.94 -7.66
C ARG A 78 13.03 14.59 -7.16
N GLY A 79 12.42 14.58 -5.98
CA GLY A 79 11.67 13.46 -5.40
C GLY A 79 10.46 13.98 -4.62
N THR A 80 9.96 13.24 -3.64
CA THR A 80 8.87 13.69 -2.75
C THR A 80 9.25 13.54 -1.29
N ASP A 81 8.67 14.42 -0.46
CA ASP A 81 8.79 14.33 0.99
C ASP A 81 7.69 13.45 1.59
N HIS A 82 7.83 13.13 2.88
CA HIS A 82 6.78 12.50 3.66
C HIS A 82 5.53 13.38 3.68
N GLY A 83 4.38 12.72 3.58
CA GLY A 83 3.07 13.35 3.70
C GLY A 83 2.27 12.75 4.86
N HIS A 84 1.25 13.47 5.30
CA HIS A 84 0.47 13.18 6.51
C HIS A 84 -0.52 12.04 6.30
N ALA A 85 -1.32 12.09 5.22
CA ALA A 85 -2.32 11.06 4.95
C ALA A 85 -1.77 9.94 4.06
N THR A 86 -2.26 8.72 4.29
CA THR A 86 -1.89 7.52 3.54
C THR A 86 -3.12 6.78 3.01
N ALA A 87 -2.89 5.73 2.20
CA ALA A 87 -3.93 4.84 1.73
C ALA A 87 -3.62 3.40 2.18
N MET A 88 -4.67 2.69 2.62
CA MET A 88 -4.61 1.26 2.89
C MET A 88 -5.28 0.51 1.73
N LEU A 89 -4.63 -0.54 1.26
CA LEU A 89 -5.24 -1.51 0.35
C LEU A 89 -5.83 -2.64 1.18
N ALA A 90 -7.05 -3.04 0.83
CA ALA A 90 -7.72 -4.20 1.40
C ALA A 90 -8.03 -5.20 0.27
N LEU A 91 -7.61 -6.46 0.45
CA LEU A 91 -7.91 -7.55 -0.48
C LEU A 91 -8.30 -8.81 0.30
N GLY A 92 -9.12 -9.67 -0.32
CA GLY A 92 -9.56 -10.93 0.29
C GLY A 92 -11.02 -11.24 0.06
N GLY A 93 -11.42 -12.49 0.33
CA GLY A 93 -12.79 -12.96 0.13
C GLY A 93 -13.86 -12.11 0.82
N PRO A 94 -13.69 -11.75 2.11
CA PRO A 94 -14.68 -10.93 2.83
C PRO A 94 -14.72 -9.46 2.39
N VAL A 95 -13.74 -9.00 1.61
CA VAL A 95 -13.64 -7.59 1.19
C VAL A 95 -14.59 -7.36 0.01
N ARG A 96 -15.54 -6.42 0.15
CA ARG A 96 -16.36 -5.97 -0.99
C ARG A 96 -15.50 -5.05 -1.86
N GLY A 97 -14.75 -5.66 -2.78
CA GLY A 97 -13.81 -4.98 -3.68
C GLY A 97 -14.46 -4.03 -4.69
N GLY A 98 -13.62 -3.40 -5.52
CA GLY A 98 -14.07 -2.47 -6.56
C GLY A 98 -14.57 -1.12 -6.02
N ARG A 99 -14.15 -0.75 -4.80
CA ARG A 99 -14.62 0.44 -4.10
C ARG A 99 -13.45 1.17 -3.44
N VAL A 100 -13.54 2.49 -3.42
CA VAL A 100 -12.76 3.31 -2.49
C VAL A 100 -13.63 3.51 -1.25
N TYR A 101 -13.14 3.06 -0.11
CA TYR A 101 -13.78 3.31 1.19
C TYR A 101 -13.33 4.66 1.73
N GLY A 102 -14.27 5.40 2.31
CA GLY A 102 -14.03 6.78 2.74
C GLY A 102 -14.23 7.78 1.60
N ARG A 103 -13.81 9.03 1.85
CA ARG A 103 -13.93 10.13 0.90
C ARG A 103 -12.59 10.35 0.23
N TRP A 104 -12.53 10.20 -1.09
CA TRP A 104 -11.38 10.63 -1.88
C TRP A 104 -11.56 12.09 -2.31
N PRO A 105 -10.80 13.05 -1.75
CA PRO A 105 -10.95 14.47 -2.08
C PRO A 105 -10.30 14.86 -3.41
N GLY A 106 -9.57 13.95 -4.06
CA GLY A 106 -8.75 14.25 -5.23
C GLY A 106 -7.44 14.95 -4.86
N LEU A 107 -6.66 15.33 -5.88
CA LEU A 107 -5.33 15.95 -5.72
C LEU A 107 -5.32 17.44 -6.10
N ALA A 108 -6.49 18.09 -6.17
CA ALA A 108 -6.56 19.50 -6.48
C ALA A 108 -5.87 20.32 -5.39
N ARG A 109 -4.97 21.23 -5.78
CA ARG A 109 -4.14 22.02 -4.84
C ARG A 109 -4.92 22.70 -3.72
N ALA A 110 -6.13 23.18 -4.01
CA ALA A 110 -6.98 23.85 -3.03
C ALA A 110 -7.50 22.91 -1.92
N GLY A 111 -7.50 21.60 -2.13
CA GLY A 111 -7.92 20.60 -1.15
C GLY A 111 -6.77 19.92 -0.40
N LEU A 112 -5.52 20.32 -0.66
CA LEU A 112 -4.34 19.75 -0.01
C LEU A 112 -4.04 20.48 1.31
N PHE A 113 -3.64 19.72 2.33
CA PHE A 113 -3.09 20.27 3.57
C PHE A 113 -1.79 21.02 3.25
N GLU A 114 -1.71 22.28 3.70
CA GLU A 114 -0.63 23.23 3.39
C GLU A 114 -0.30 23.38 1.89
N ALA A 115 -1.25 23.04 1.00
CA ALA A 115 -1.03 22.94 -0.45
C ALA A 115 0.04 21.90 -0.88
N ARG A 116 0.35 20.91 -0.04
CA ARG A 116 1.42 19.92 -0.26
C ARG A 116 0.94 18.47 -0.36
N ASP A 117 0.05 18.04 0.52
CA ASP A 117 -0.38 16.64 0.62
C ASP A 117 -1.85 16.50 1.05
N LEU A 118 -2.32 15.27 1.18
CA LEU A 118 -3.72 15.04 1.56
C LEU A 118 -3.92 15.28 3.06
N PRO A 119 -5.04 15.93 3.46
CA PRO A 119 -5.39 16.09 4.86
C PRO A 119 -5.73 14.73 5.48
N VAL A 120 -5.43 14.58 6.77
CA VAL A 120 -5.89 13.44 7.57
C VAL A 120 -7.40 13.59 7.82
N THR A 121 -8.16 12.54 7.54
CA THR A 121 -9.64 12.51 7.66
C THR A 121 -10.12 11.63 8.80
#